data_AF-A0A935S7Q4-F1
#
_entry.id   AF-A0A935S7Q4-F1
#
_cell.length_a   1.000
_cell.length_b   1.000
_cell.length_c   1.000
_cell.angle_alpha   90.00
_cell.angle_beta   90.00
_cell.angle_gamma   90.00
#
_symmetry.space_group_name_H-M   'P 1'
#
loop_
_entity.id
_entity.type
_entity.pdbx_description
1 polymer ?
#
loop_
_entity_poly.entity_id
_entity_poly.type
_entity_poly.pdbx_seq_one_letter_code
_entity_poly.pdbx_strand_id
1 'polypeptide(L)'
;MLTSRKTYSSAYCVIIDGKYHSLTIKGIEPNISISALLRTIQQQKIESAFLKISPHPVFSNDHMNSMFLEILKKYPQIRSNEATCLSPLKDFFNEFYAVNCAPNDMIYHLLKRMASNNFILQAYSLNLSLENNTLDIPLYSQEELNEKINTIRKNY
;
A
#
# COMPACT_ATOMS: atom_id res chain seq x y z
N MET A 1 9.85 16.83 7.43
CA MET A 1 10.64 16.24 8.55
C MET A 1 9.70 15.24 9.21
N LEU A 2 10.02 13.95 9.19
CA LEU A 2 9.10 12.88 9.62
C LEU A 2 9.44 12.49 11.05
N THR A 3 8.46 12.55 11.95
CA THR A 3 8.62 12.24 13.38
C THR A 3 7.66 11.14 13.81
N SER A 4 8.07 10.32 14.77
CA SER A 4 7.44 9.03 15.08
C SER A 4 6.33 9.15 16.12
N ARG A 5 5.14 8.60 15.81
CA ARG A 5 4.17 8.09 16.80
C ARG A 5 3.58 6.75 16.33
N LYS A 6 3.26 5.90 17.31
CA LYS A 6 2.78 4.52 17.15
C LYS A 6 1.28 4.49 16.83
N THR A 7 0.91 4.03 15.63
CA THR A 7 -0.45 3.54 15.34
C THR A 7 -0.37 2.36 14.36
N TYR A 8 -0.95 1.20 14.75
CA TYR A 8 -0.69 -0.12 14.16
C TYR A 8 -1.92 -0.69 13.43
N SER A 9 -1.91 -0.62 12.09
CA SER A 9 -2.45 -1.63 11.13
C SER A 9 -2.68 -0.96 9.77
N SER A 10 -1.61 -0.64 9.05
CA SER A 10 -1.71 -0.03 7.73
C SER A 10 -1.86 -1.12 6.66
N ALA A 11 -3.03 -1.17 6.01
CA ALA A 11 -3.23 -1.97 4.81
C ALA A 11 -2.84 -1.14 3.58
N TYR A 12 -1.99 -1.68 2.71
CA TYR A 12 -1.55 -1.01 1.49
C TYR A 12 -2.22 -1.63 0.27
N CYS A 13 -2.50 -0.80 -0.72
CA CYS A 13 -3.20 -1.20 -1.92
C CYS A 13 -2.85 -0.30 -3.10
N VAL A 14 -3.27 -0.73 -4.29
CA VAL A 14 -3.14 0.03 -5.52
C VAL A 14 -4.53 0.26 -6.09
N ILE A 15 -4.74 1.49 -6.60
CA ILE A 15 -5.95 1.88 -7.31
C ILE A 15 -5.55 2.20 -8.74
N ILE A 16 -6.07 1.43 -9.71
CA ILE A 16 -5.87 1.67 -11.14
C ILE A 16 -7.24 1.69 -11.80
N ASP A 17 -7.51 2.73 -12.59
CA ASP A 17 -8.78 2.89 -13.32
C ASP A 17 -10.03 2.73 -12.43
N GLY A 18 -10.01 3.35 -11.24
CA GLY A 18 -11.12 3.30 -10.28
C GLY A 18 -11.35 1.94 -9.62
N LYS A 19 -10.46 0.97 -9.83
CA LYS A 19 -10.50 -0.35 -9.20
C LYS A 19 -9.39 -0.45 -8.16
N TYR A 20 -9.77 -0.84 -6.95
CA TYR A 20 -8.88 -1.11 -5.84
C TYR A 20 -8.49 -2.59 -5.85
N HIS A 21 -7.20 -2.84 -5.64
CA HIS A 21 -6.60 -4.16 -5.62
C HIS A 21 -5.73 -4.29 -4.37
N SER A 22 -5.97 -5.33 -3.57
CA SER A 22 -5.19 -5.58 -2.37
C SER A 22 -4.89 -7.05 -2.14
N LEU A 23 -3.93 -7.27 -1.23
CA LEU A 23 -3.62 -8.56 -0.66
C LEU A 23 -3.94 -8.51 0.84
N THR A 24 -4.75 -9.46 1.31
CA THR A 24 -5.14 -9.58 2.71
C THR A 24 -4.65 -10.90 3.30
N ILE A 25 -4.85 -11.09 4.61
CA ILE A 25 -4.63 -12.37 5.28
C ILE A 25 -5.55 -13.50 4.79
N LYS A 26 -6.70 -13.17 4.19
CA LYS A 26 -7.66 -14.13 3.60
C LYS A 26 -7.36 -14.42 2.14
N GLY A 27 -6.53 -13.60 1.51
CA GLY A 27 -6.13 -13.75 0.12
C GLY A 27 -6.27 -12.47 -0.68
N ILE A 28 -6.27 -12.62 -2.00
CA ILE A 28 -6.32 -11.53 -2.98
C ILE A 28 -7.73 -10.96 -3.05
N GLU A 29 -7.86 -9.63 -3.06
CA GLU A 29 -9.11 -8.91 -3.32
C GLU A 29 -8.96 -8.07 -4.59
N PRO A 30 -9.15 -8.64 -5.79
CA PRO A 30 -8.97 -7.93 -7.04
C PRO A 30 -10.25 -7.22 -7.49
N ASN A 31 -10.11 -6.12 -8.23
CA ASN A 31 -11.18 -5.43 -8.96
C ASN A 31 -12.35 -4.94 -8.09
N ILE A 32 -12.08 -4.58 -6.84
CA ILE A 32 -13.10 -4.03 -5.95
C ILE A 32 -13.36 -2.56 -6.34
N SER A 33 -14.64 -2.17 -6.41
CA SER A 33 -15.01 -0.79 -6.74
C SER A 33 -14.47 0.20 -5.71
N ILE A 34 -13.81 1.26 -6.17
CA ILE A 34 -13.34 2.35 -5.29
C ILE A 34 -14.48 2.97 -4.47
N SER A 35 -15.69 3.06 -5.03
CA SER A 35 -16.84 3.62 -4.31
C SER A 35 -17.22 2.78 -3.10
N ALA A 36 -17.10 1.45 -3.18
CA ALA A 36 -17.34 0.56 -2.05
C ALA A 36 -16.26 0.74 -0.97
N LEU A 37 -14.99 0.88 -1.37
CA LEU A 37 -13.88 1.19 -0.47
C LEU A 37 -14.09 2.52 0.24
N LEU A 38 -14.35 3.60 -0.50
CA LEU A 38 -14.56 4.94 0.06
C LEU A 38 -15.75 4.98 1.02
N ARG A 39 -16.86 4.32 0.67
CA ARG A 39 -18.02 4.18 1.56
C ARG A 39 -17.63 3.49 2.86
N THR A 40 -16.83 2.43 2.79
CA THR A 40 -16.37 1.68 3.96
C THR A 40 -15.46 2.54 4.84
N ILE A 41 -14.50 3.23 4.23
CA ILE A 41 -13.59 4.16 4.92
C ILE A 41 -14.38 5.25 5.64
N GLN A 42 -15.39 5.83 5.00
CA GLN A 42 -16.23 6.86 5.60
C GLN A 42 -17.11 6.33 6.74
N GLN A 43 -17.78 5.20 6.53
CA GLN A 43 -18.68 4.60 7.53
C GLN A 43 -17.93 4.13 8.77
N GLN A 44 -16.75 3.54 8.59
CA GLN A 44 -15.92 3.01 9.68
C GLN A 44 -14.91 4.03 10.21
N LYS A 45 -14.89 5.26 9.67
CA LYS A 45 -13.93 6.32 10.00
C LYS A 45 -12.47 5.84 9.97
N ILE A 46 -12.13 5.06 8.95
CA ILE A 46 -10.77 4.54 8.79
C ILE A 46 -9.86 5.71 8.39
N GLU A 47 -8.79 5.93 9.12
CA GLU A 47 -7.76 6.90 8.77
C GLU A 47 -7.05 6.43 7.49
N SER A 48 -7.06 7.26 6.45
CA SER A 48 -6.56 6.86 5.13
C SER A 48 -5.81 7.98 4.45
N ALA A 49 -4.73 7.61 3.75
CA ALA A 49 -3.97 8.49 2.88
C ALA A 49 -3.97 7.92 1.46
N PHE A 50 -4.20 8.79 0.48
CA PHE A 50 -4.19 8.46 -0.94
C PHE A 50 -3.07 9.22 -1.62
N LEU A 51 -2.24 8.52 -2.36
CA LEU A 51 -1.14 9.11 -3.11
C LEU A 51 -1.44 8.97 -4.59
N LYS A 52 -1.53 10.12 -5.27
CA LYS A 52 -1.63 10.16 -6.73
C LYS A 52 -0.24 10.03 -7.31
N ILE A 53 -0.01 8.94 -8.02
CA ILE A 53 1.27 8.65 -8.65
C ILE A 53 1.28 9.22 -10.07
N SER A 54 2.44 9.68 -10.53
CA SER A 54 2.67 10.13 -11.89
C SER A 54 2.35 8.99 -12.87
N PRO A 55 1.60 9.25 -13.96
CA PRO A 55 1.34 8.23 -14.95
C PRO A 55 2.65 7.74 -15.59
N HIS A 56 2.74 6.45 -15.88
CA HIS A 56 3.90 5.91 -16.57
C HIS A 56 3.96 6.45 -18.01
N PRO A 57 5.11 6.92 -18.50
CA PRO A 57 5.19 7.58 -19.82
C PRO A 57 4.93 6.65 -21.01
N VAL A 58 5.08 5.33 -20.80
CA VAL A 58 5.02 4.32 -21.88
C VAL A 58 3.83 3.37 -21.75
N PHE A 59 3.43 3.04 -20.52
CA PHE A 59 2.48 1.94 -20.29
C PHE A 59 1.10 2.50 -19.97
N SER A 60 0.08 1.94 -20.61
CA SER A 60 -1.31 2.31 -20.32
C SER A 60 -1.75 1.81 -18.94
N ASN A 61 -2.77 2.46 -18.38
CA ASN A 61 -3.39 2.01 -17.13
C ASN A 61 -3.91 0.57 -17.24
N ASP A 62 -4.49 0.18 -18.37
CA ASP A 62 -5.00 -1.17 -18.61
C ASP A 62 -3.90 -2.22 -18.57
N HIS A 63 -2.75 -1.90 -19.18
CA HIS A 63 -1.59 -2.79 -19.16
C HIS A 63 -1.03 -2.92 -17.74
N MET A 64 -0.83 -1.79 -17.05
CA MET A 64 -0.37 -1.78 -15.65
C MET A 64 -1.33 -2.54 -14.74
N ASN A 65 -2.64 -2.40 -14.93
CA ASN A 65 -3.65 -3.12 -14.17
C ASN A 65 -3.56 -4.63 -14.38
N SER A 66 -3.49 -5.05 -15.65
CA SER A 66 -3.39 -6.46 -16.02
C SER A 66 -2.12 -7.08 -15.41
N MET A 67 -1.00 -6.38 -15.50
CA MET A 67 0.26 -6.81 -14.89
C MET A 67 0.21 -6.84 -13.37
N PHE A 68 -0.46 -5.88 -12.72
CA PHE A 68 -0.63 -5.90 -11.27
C PHE A 68 -1.46 -7.12 -10.81
N LEU A 69 -2.47 -7.51 -11.58
CA LEU A 69 -3.23 -8.73 -11.30
C LEU A 69 -2.35 -9.99 -11.42
N GLU A 70 -1.46 -10.06 -12.41
CA GLU A 70 -0.48 -11.16 -12.51
C GLU A 70 0.52 -11.16 -11.36
N ILE A 71 0.98 -9.98 -10.91
CA ILE A 71 1.82 -9.84 -9.72
C ILE A 71 1.08 -10.36 -8.49
N LEU A 72 -0.18 -9.98 -8.29
CA LEU A 72 -0.98 -10.44 -7.15
C LEU A 72 -1.11 -11.96 -7.10
N LYS A 73 -1.25 -12.65 -8.24
CA LYS A 73 -1.34 -14.12 -8.28
C LYS A 73 -0.09 -14.82 -7.72
N LYS A 74 1.07 -14.17 -7.72
CA LYS A 74 2.30 -14.69 -7.08
C LYS A 74 2.18 -14.74 -5.55
N TYR A 75 1.24 -13.99 -4.98
CA TYR A 75 1.04 -13.83 -3.55
C TYR A 75 -0.36 -14.34 -3.16
N PRO A 76 -0.50 -15.62 -2.75
CA PRO A 76 -1.83 -16.18 -2.47
C PRO A 76 -2.52 -15.48 -1.29
N GLN A 77 -1.77 -15.06 -0.26
CA GLN A 77 -2.25 -14.34 0.91
C GLN A 77 -1.08 -13.71 1.68
N ILE A 78 -1.36 -12.79 2.60
CA ILE A 78 -0.34 -12.30 3.56
C ILE A 78 0.13 -13.46 4.44
N ARG A 79 1.45 -13.64 4.59
CA ARG A 79 2.08 -14.65 5.44
C ARG A 79 3.35 -14.10 6.08
N SER A 80 3.46 -14.29 7.39
CA SER A 80 4.64 -13.88 8.17
C SER A 80 5.92 -14.47 7.58
N ASN A 81 6.98 -13.68 7.51
CA ASN A 81 8.27 -14.03 6.89
C ASN A 81 8.24 -14.40 5.40
N GLU A 82 7.10 -14.24 4.70
CA GLU A 82 6.98 -14.63 3.30
C GLU A 82 6.47 -13.46 2.45
N ALA A 83 5.25 -13.00 2.71
CA ALA A 83 4.60 -11.95 1.91
C ALA A 83 3.73 -11.04 2.78
N THR A 84 3.81 -9.75 2.50
CA THR A 84 3.01 -8.72 3.17
C THR A 84 2.11 -8.05 2.15
N CYS A 85 1.15 -7.23 2.59
CA CYS A 85 0.37 -6.40 1.67
C CYS A 85 1.26 -5.45 0.84
N LEU A 86 2.48 -5.14 1.31
CA LEU A 86 3.45 -4.30 0.59
C LEU A 86 4.22 -5.06 -0.50
N SER A 87 4.31 -6.39 -0.43
CA SER A 87 5.08 -7.21 -1.39
C SER A 87 4.64 -6.99 -2.85
N PRO A 88 3.35 -7.12 -3.22
CA PRO A 88 2.93 -6.87 -4.61
C PRO A 88 3.14 -5.42 -5.04
N LEU A 89 3.06 -4.45 -4.11
CA LEU A 89 3.37 -3.05 -4.43
C LEU A 89 4.85 -2.86 -4.77
N LYS A 90 5.76 -3.48 -4.01
CA LYS A 90 7.20 -3.41 -4.28
C LYS A 90 7.53 -3.96 -5.66
N ASP A 91 6.98 -5.12 -6.02
CA ASP A 91 7.16 -5.70 -7.35
C ASP A 91 6.64 -4.78 -8.45
N PHE A 92 5.44 -4.21 -8.25
CA PHE A 92 4.84 -3.29 -9.22
C PHE A 92 5.68 -2.02 -9.42
N PHE A 93 6.13 -1.39 -8.33
CA PHE A 93 6.94 -0.18 -8.43
C PHE A 93 8.37 -0.44 -8.89
N ASN A 94 8.90 -1.64 -8.66
CA ASN A 94 10.18 -2.06 -9.24
C ASN A 94 10.06 -2.24 -10.75
N GLU A 95 9.01 -2.93 -11.21
CA GLU A 95 8.77 -3.20 -12.63
C GLU A 95 8.52 -1.92 -13.42
N PHE A 96 7.59 -1.07 -12.97
CA PHE A 96 7.13 0.08 -13.74
C PHE A 96 7.88 1.37 -13.43
N TYR A 97 8.43 1.53 -12.24
CA TYR A 97 9.00 2.82 -11.81
C TYR A 97 10.46 2.71 -11.39
N ALA A 98 11.09 1.53 -11.54
CA ALA A 98 12.49 1.27 -11.19
C ALA A 98 12.87 1.78 -9.78
N VAL A 99 11.95 1.63 -8.80
CA VAL A 99 12.15 2.16 -7.43
C VAL A 99 13.21 1.36 -6.64
N ASN A 100 13.59 0.18 -7.13
CA ASN A 100 14.64 -0.70 -6.59
C ASN A 100 14.43 -1.15 -5.13
N CYS A 101 13.17 -1.36 -4.72
CA CYS A 101 12.79 -1.84 -3.39
C CYS A 101 13.48 -3.15 -3.02
N ALA A 102 14.16 -3.16 -1.87
CA ALA A 102 14.75 -4.33 -1.27
C ALA A 102 13.68 -5.22 -0.62
N PRO A 103 13.95 -6.53 -0.43
CA PRO A 103 13.01 -7.44 0.22
C PRO A 103 12.55 -6.97 1.60
N ASN A 104 13.46 -6.38 2.39
CA ASN A 104 13.19 -5.90 3.75
C ASN A 104 12.70 -4.45 3.82
N ASP A 105 12.50 -3.79 2.67
CA ASP A 105 11.98 -2.43 2.67
C ASP A 105 10.55 -2.38 3.20
N MET A 106 10.37 -1.55 4.22
CA MET A 106 9.09 -1.11 4.76
C MET A 106 8.46 0.03 3.93
N ILE A 107 7.19 0.33 4.17
CA ILE A 107 6.45 1.36 3.43
C ILE A 107 7.17 2.71 3.40
N TYR A 108 7.79 3.10 4.52
CA TYR A 108 8.52 4.36 4.63
C TYR A 108 9.66 4.45 3.60
N HIS A 109 10.36 3.34 3.34
CA HIS A 109 11.43 3.28 2.34
C HIS A 109 10.88 3.44 0.93
N LEU A 110 9.78 2.76 0.61
CA LEU A 110 9.09 2.90 -0.68
C LEU A 110 8.66 4.35 -0.90
N LEU A 111 7.94 4.93 0.07
CA LEU A 111 7.43 6.31 -0.03
C LEU A 111 8.55 7.34 -0.15
N LYS A 112 9.63 7.19 0.62
CA LYS A 112 10.80 8.06 0.53
C LYS A 112 11.43 8.02 -0.87
N ARG A 113 11.55 6.83 -1.48
CA ARG A 113 12.11 6.70 -2.82
C ARG A 113 11.16 7.23 -3.89
N MET A 114 9.86 6.99 -3.77
CA MET A 114 8.87 7.56 -4.69
C MET A 114 8.88 9.10 -4.64
N ALA A 115 8.96 9.68 -3.44
CA ALA A 115 9.09 11.12 -3.27
C ALA A 115 10.41 11.65 -3.86
N SER A 116 11.53 10.97 -3.61
CA SER A 116 12.85 11.39 -4.11
C SER A 116 12.96 11.35 -5.65
N ASN A 117 12.17 10.50 -6.30
CA ASN A 117 12.09 10.40 -7.75
C ASN A 117 10.93 11.22 -8.35
N ASN A 118 10.24 12.06 -7.56
CA ASN A 118 9.10 12.89 -7.98
C ASN A 118 7.92 12.09 -8.57
N PHE A 119 7.73 10.84 -8.16
CA PHE A 119 6.60 10.02 -8.62
C PHE A 119 5.29 10.36 -7.91
N ILE A 120 5.32 11.04 -6.77
CA ILE A 120 4.11 11.44 -6.03
C ILE A 120 3.69 12.84 -6.49
N LEU A 121 2.56 12.94 -7.20
CA LEU A 121 2.03 14.21 -7.68
C LEU A 121 1.22 14.94 -6.62
N GLN A 122 0.35 14.20 -5.92
CA GLN A 122 -0.60 14.76 -4.95
C GLN A 122 -0.83 13.74 -3.83
N ALA A 123 -1.12 14.24 -2.64
CA ALA A 123 -1.52 13.44 -1.50
C ALA A 123 -2.86 13.95 -0.98
N TYR A 124 -3.76 13.03 -0.64
CA TYR A 124 -5.05 13.31 -0.03
C TYR A 124 -5.17 12.52 1.26
N SER A 125 -5.87 13.08 2.25
CA SER A 125 -6.19 12.39 3.48
C SER A 125 -7.70 12.30 3.67
N LEU A 126 -8.15 11.24 4.32
CA LEU A 126 -9.53 11.06 4.75
C LEU A 126 -9.54 10.53 6.18
N ASN A 127 -10.36 11.15 7.04
CA ASN A 127 -10.44 10.88 8.48
C ASN A 127 -9.12 11.03 9.26
N LEU A 128 -8.07 11.55 8.63
CA LEU A 128 -6.75 11.69 9.24
C LEU A 128 -6.49 13.17 9.56
N SER A 129 -6.19 13.44 10.83
CA SER A 129 -5.85 14.79 11.29
C SER A 129 -4.38 15.06 11.02
N LEU A 130 -4.10 16.00 10.11
CA LEU A 130 -2.74 16.39 9.74
C LEU A 130 -2.30 17.57 10.62
N GLU A 131 -1.28 17.38 11.44
CA GLU A 131 -0.60 18.51 12.08
C GLU A 131 0.35 19.13 11.05
N ASN A 132 0.24 20.44 10.82
CA ASN A 132 1.09 21.20 9.88
C ASN A 132 1.13 20.64 8.45
N ASN A 133 0.04 20.01 7.97
CA ASN A 133 0.01 19.29 6.68
C ASN A 133 1.08 18.18 6.56
N THR A 134 1.53 17.62 7.68
CA THR A 134 2.47 16.50 7.71
C THR A 134 1.75 15.20 8.05
N LEU A 135 2.09 14.14 7.31
CA LEU A 135 1.62 12.78 7.57
C LEU A 135 2.77 12.01 8.22
N ASP A 136 2.57 11.58 9.45
CA ASP A 136 3.50 10.71 10.14
C ASP A 136 3.22 9.25 9.80
N ILE A 137 4.23 8.59 9.23
CA ILE A 137 4.15 7.16 8.88
C ILE A 137 4.84 6.37 10.00
N PRO A 138 4.16 5.38 10.60
CA PRO A 138 4.75 4.60 11.68
C PRO A 138 5.97 3.83 11.17
N LEU A 139 7.08 3.94 11.89
CA LEU A 139 8.25 3.10 11.69
C LEU A 139 8.08 1.84 12.54
N TYR A 140 8.12 0.69 11.89
CA TYR A 140 8.04 -0.61 12.55
C TYR A 140 9.09 -1.55 11.96
N SER A 141 9.54 -2.47 12.79
CA SER A 141 10.49 -3.53 12.45
C SER A 141 9.81 -4.71 11.75
N GLN A 142 10.62 -5.59 11.16
CA GLN A 142 10.11 -6.80 10.50
C GLN A 142 9.50 -7.76 11.54
N GLU A 143 10.10 -7.83 12.72
CA GLU A 143 9.62 -8.58 13.87
C GLU A 143 8.23 -8.12 14.30
N GLU A 144 8.04 -6.81 14.53
CA GLU A 144 6.74 -6.23 14.90
C GLU A 144 5.66 -6.51 13.83
N LEU A 145 6.03 -6.42 12.55
CA LEU A 145 5.12 -6.72 11.45
C LEU A 145 4.69 -8.19 11.47
N ASN A 146 5.64 -9.11 11.63
CA ASN A 146 5.39 -10.55 11.67
C ASN A 146 4.52 -10.94 12.88
N GLU A 147 4.81 -10.38 14.06
CA GLU A 147 3.98 -10.56 15.25
C GLU A 147 2.55 -10.10 15.03
N LYS A 148 2.36 -8.97 14.34
CA LYS A 148 1.04 -8.46 14.02
C LYS A 148 0.30 -9.38 13.05
N ILE A 149 0.96 -9.85 11.99
CA ILE A 149 0.37 -10.80 11.03
C ILE A 149 -0.09 -12.07 11.75
N ASN A 150 0.77 -12.61 12.63
CA ASN A 150 0.44 -13.81 13.42
C ASN A 150 -0.74 -13.57 14.36
N THR A 151 -0.79 -12.42 15.03
CA THR A 151 -1.89 -12.04 15.92
C THR A 151 -3.21 -11.94 15.17
N ILE A 152 -3.22 -11.25 14.02
CA ILE A 152 -4.43 -11.11 13.20
C ILE A 152 -4.90 -12.49 12.75
N ARG A 153 -3.99 -13.34 12.26
CA ARG A 153 -4.34 -14.69 11.77
C ARG A 153 -4.95 -15.59 12.85
N LYS A 154 -4.53 -15.49 14.12
CA LYS A 154 -5.14 -16.25 15.23
C LYS A 154 -6.61 -15.91 15.49
N ASN A 155 -7.07 -14.74 15.04
CA ASN A 155 -8.44 -14.27 15.23
C ASN A 155 -9.38 -14.69 14.07
N TYR A 156 -8.88 -15.50 13.12
CA TYR A 156 -9.64 -16.10 12.03
C TYR A 156 -9.54 -17.62 12.09
#